data_AF-A0A0K0F3G8-F1
#
_entry.id   AF-A0A0K0F3G8-F1
#
_cell.length_a   1.000
_cell.length_b   1.000
_cell.length_c   1.000
_cell.angle_alpha   90.00
_cell.angle_beta   90.00
_cell.angle_gamma   90.00
#
_symmetry.space_group_name_H-M   'P 1'
#
loop_
_entity.id
_entity.type
_entity.pdbx_description
1 polymer ?
#
loop_
_entity_poly.entity_id
_entity_poly.type
_entity_poly.pdbx_seq_one_letter_code
_entity_poly.pdbx_strand_id
1 'polypeptide(L)'
;MFLKYFILFNLFLLLHSYKILIVNPKIGYSHVNFFSQIADILTEAGHNVTVLAIDFDPTIKHPGAYKAKVITFPTTKEIEDNFSSENDNRMLWNLTSGVSDQYKIITNFINGMYKQSVRVFNNDELAEQIKQE
;
A
#
# COMPACT_ATOMS: atom_id res chain seq x y z
N MET A 1 -39.29 -24.67 16.08
CA MET A 1 -37.97 -25.25 15.72
C MET A 1 -37.32 -24.51 14.56
N PHE A 2 -37.97 -24.40 13.39
CA PHE A 2 -37.40 -23.75 12.18
C PHE A 2 -36.87 -22.32 12.37
N LEU A 3 -37.58 -21.46 13.11
CA LEU A 3 -37.13 -20.09 13.37
C LEU A 3 -35.79 -20.03 14.13
N LYS A 4 -35.55 -20.99 15.03
CA LYS A 4 -34.30 -21.10 15.80
C LYS A 4 -33.12 -21.44 14.88
N TYR A 5 -33.31 -22.39 13.97
CA TYR A 5 -32.29 -22.78 12.99
C TYR A 5 -32.05 -21.69 11.93
N PHE A 6 -33.09 -20.97 11.52
CA PHE A 6 -32.97 -19.82 10.63
C PHE A 6 -32.15 -18.69 11.26
N ILE A 7 -32.39 -18.37 12.53
CA ILE A 7 -31.60 -17.37 13.27
C ILE A 7 -30.13 -17.83 13.41
N LEU A 8 -29.90 -19.10 13.78
CA LEU A 8 -28.54 -19.66 13.87
C LEU A 8 -27.79 -19.64 12.53
N PHE A 9 -28.47 -19.93 11.42
CA PHE A 9 -27.88 -19.88 10.09
C PHE A 9 -27.48 -18.45 9.69
N ASN A 10 -28.33 -17.46 9.94
CA ASN A 10 -28.01 -16.06 9.68
C ASN A 10 -26.86 -15.55 10.57
N LEU A 11 -26.80 -15.98 11.84
CA LEU A 11 -25.66 -15.69 12.73
C LEU A 11 -24.36 -16.31 12.20
N PHE A 12 -24.41 -17.50 11.60
CA PHE A 12 -23.23 -18.13 11.03
C PHE A 12 -22.67 -17.37 9.82
N LEU A 13 -23.55 -16.81 8.98
CA LEU A 13 -23.14 -15.95 7.86
C LEU A 13 -22.49 -14.63 8.32
N LEU A 14 -22.84 -14.13 9.51
CA LEU A 14 -22.22 -12.94 10.11
C LEU A 14 -20.82 -13.22 10.72
N LEU A 15 -20.46 -14.49 10.93
CA LEU A 15 -19.14 -14.86 11.47
C LEU A 15 -18.04 -14.94 10.40
N HIS A 16 -18.39 -14.72 9.13
CA HIS A 16 -17.44 -14.89 8.03
C HIS A 16 -16.53 -13.66 7.88
N SER A 17 -15.43 -13.65 8.63
CA SER A 17 -14.38 -12.63 8.55
C SER A 17 -13.14 -13.20 7.86
N TYR A 18 -12.72 -12.56 6.76
CA TYR A 18 -11.45 -12.87 6.12
C TYR A 18 -10.30 -12.12 6.80
N LYS A 19 -9.12 -12.75 6.79
CA LYS A 19 -7.84 -12.07 7.02
C LYS A 19 -7.31 -11.57 5.68
N ILE A 20 -7.21 -10.26 5.53
CA ILE A 20 -6.87 -9.60 4.27
C ILE A 20 -5.62 -8.74 4.48
N LEU A 21 -4.61 -8.97 3.65
CA LEU A 21 -3.42 -8.12 3.56
C LEU A 21 -3.51 -7.25 2.31
N ILE A 22 -3.47 -5.93 2.47
CA ILE A 22 -3.41 -4.96 1.37
C ILE A 22 -2.01 -4.37 1.31
N VAL A 23 -1.31 -4.56 0.19
CA VAL A 23 0.00 -3.95 -0.04
C VAL A 23 -0.21 -2.59 -0.71
N ASN A 24 0.20 -1.51 -0.05
CA ASN A 24 -0.04 -0.14 -0.50
C ASN A 24 1.26 0.68 -0.50
N PRO A 25 2.09 0.59 -1.56
CA PRO A 25 3.26 1.44 -1.71
C PRO A 25 2.86 2.90 -1.95
N LYS A 26 3.56 3.82 -1.30
CA LYS A 26 3.37 5.27 -1.42
C LYS A 26 4.07 5.80 -2.68
N ILE A 27 3.57 5.42 -3.86
CA ILE A 27 4.09 5.85 -5.18
C ILE A 27 3.27 6.98 -5.82
N GLY A 28 2.06 7.24 -5.31
CA GLY A 28 1.24 8.37 -5.74
C GLY A 28 0.07 8.58 -4.78
N TYR A 29 -0.34 9.84 -4.57
CA TYR A 29 -1.42 10.18 -3.64
C TYR A 29 -2.72 9.42 -3.96
N SER A 30 -3.08 9.35 -5.25
CA SER A 30 -4.27 8.64 -5.73
C SER A 30 -4.20 7.14 -5.46
N HIS A 31 -3.03 6.52 -5.64
CA HIS A 31 -2.81 5.11 -5.33
C HIS A 31 -3.02 4.83 -3.84
N VAL A 32 -2.38 5.64 -2.98
CA VAL A 32 -2.51 5.48 -1.53
C VAL A 32 -3.96 5.65 -1.10
N ASN A 33 -4.65 6.68 -1.59
CA ASN A 33 -6.05 6.95 -1.29
C ASN A 33 -6.97 5.80 -1.70
N PHE A 34 -6.80 5.27 -2.92
CA PHE A 34 -7.65 4.19 -3.44
C PHE A 34 -7.57 2.92 -2.58
N PHE A 35 -6.35 2.45 -2.29
CA PHE A 35 -6.16 1.27 -1.46
C PHE A 35 -6.52 1.51 0.02
N SER A 36 -6.39 2.74 0.52
CA SER A 36 -6.83 3.11 1.87
C SER A 36 -8.35 3.02 2.01
N GLN A 37 -9.10 3.49 1.01
CA GLN A 37 -10.56 3.37 1.00
C GLN A 37 -11.02 1.92 0.90
N ILE A 38 -10.37 1.11 0.06
CA ILE A 38 -10.65 -0.34 -0.01
C ILE A 38 -10.44 -0.99 1.36
N ALA A 39 -9.32 -0.67 2.02
CA ALA A 39 -9.01 -1.21 3.34
C ALA A 39 -10.10 -0.87 4.36
N ASP A 40 -10.50 0.41 4.42
CA ASP A 40 -11.50 0.87 5.38
C ASP A 40 -12.89 0.26 5.11
N ILE A 41 -13.31 0.15 3.85
CA ILE A 41 -14.58 -0.49 3.46
C ILE A 41 -14.60 -1.96 3.86
N LEU A 42 -13.49 -2.69 3.63
CA LEU A 42 -13.40 -4.11 4.01
C LEU A 42 -13.36 -4.28 5.55
N THR A 43 -12.70 -3.38 6.27
CA THR A 43 -12.75 -3.35 7.74
C THR A 43 -14.17 -3.09 8.24
N GLU A 44 -14.89 -2.13 7.67
CA GLU A 44 -16.29 -1.83 8.01
C GLU A 44 -17.22 -3.01 7.73
N ALA A 45 -16.93 -3.80 6.69
CA ALA A 45 -17.65 -5.03 6.39
C ALA A 45 -17.39 -6.18 7.40
N GLY A 46 -16.51 -5.97 8.38
CA GLY A 46 -16.21 -6.93 9.44
C GLY A 46 -15.01 -7.83 9.17
N HIS A 47 -14.18 -7.52 8.16
CA HIS A 47 -12.95 -8.27 7.88
C HIS A 47 -11.78 -7.80 8.74
N ASN A 48 -10.87 -8.72 9.05
CA ASN A 48 -9.58 -8.38 9.65
C ASN A 48 -8.62 -7.94 8.55
N VAL A 49 -8.44 -6.63 8.40
CA VAL A 49 -7.66 -6.03 7.32
C VAL A 49 -6.40 -5.39 7.89
N THR A 50 -5.26 -5.77 7.33
CA THR A 50 -3.96 -5.13 7.57
C THR A 50 -3.42 -4.54 6.28
N VAL A 51 -2.99 -3.28 6.33
CA VAL A 51 -2.35 -2.56 5.24
C VAL A 51 -0.85 -2.53 5.47
N LEU A 52 -0.09 -3.13 4.55
CA LEU A 52 1.36 -2.92 4.46
C LEU A 52 1.60 -1.64 3.66
N ALA A 53 1.84 -0.54 4.35
CA ALA A 53 2.20 0.75 3.77
C ALA A 53 3.71 0.80 3.53
N ILE A 54 4.13 0.77 2.27
CA ILE A 54 5.55 0.83 1.92
C ILE A 54 5.89 2.27 1.56
N ASP A 55 6.70 2.94 2.37
CA ASP A 55 7.15 4.28 2.05
C ASP A 55 8.00 4.26 0.77
N PHE A 56 7.84 5.29 -0.06
CA PHE A 56 8.58 5.42 -1.32
C PHE A 56 8.76 6.89 -1.70
N ASP A 57 7.68 7.60 -2.06
CA ASP A 57 7.69 9.03 -2.34
C ASP A 57 7.50 9.83 -1.04
N PRO A 58 8.51 10.58 -0.56
CA PRO A 58 8.42 11.34 0.68
C PRO A 58 7.45 12.53 0.59
N THR A 59 7.04 12.94 -0.62
CA THR A 59 6.08 14.05 -0.81
C THR A 59 4.64 13.63 -0.52
N ILE A 60 4.35 12.33 -0.46
CA ILE A 60 3.01 11.82 -0.22
C ILE A 60 2.67 11.89 1.28
N LYS A 61 1.84 12.88 1.62
CA LYS A 61 1.34 13.11 2.98
C LYS A 61 -0.01 12.45 3.26
N HIS A 62 -0.46 11.53 2.42
CA HIS A 62 -1.73 10.83 2.65
C HIS A 62 -1.62 10.00 3.96
N PRO A 63 -2.59 10.10 4.88
CA PRO A 63 -2.51 9.45 6.19
C PRO A 63 -2.68 7.92 6.17
N GLY A 64 -2.77 7.29 4.98
CA GLY A 64 -3.16 5.88 4.83
C GLY A 64 -4.63 5.59 5.14
N ALA A 65 -4.92 4.32 5.44
CA ALA A 65 -6.24 3.85 5.89
C ALA A 65 -6.52 4.30 7.33
N TYR A 66 -7.78 4.60 7.64
CA TYR A 66 -8.17 5.13 8.95
C TYR A 66 -8.71 4.06 9.91
N LYS A 67 -9.25 2.97 9.37
CA LYS A 67 -9.95 1.91 10.11
C LYS A 67 -9.17 0.60 10.10
N ALA A 68 -8.53 0.27 8.99
CA ALA A 68 -7.67 -0.90 8.90
C ALA A 68 -6.40 -0.75 9.76
N LYS A 69 -5.83 -1.89 10.18
CA LYS A 69 -4.52 -1.88 10.84
C LYS A 69 -3.44 -1.51 9.82
N VAL A 70 -2.46 -0.70 10.20
CA VAL A 70 -1.39 -0.26 9.29
C VAL A 70 -0.03 -0.67 9.82
N ILE A 71 0.75 -1.35 8.99
CA ILE A 71 2.17 -1.64 9.18
C ILE A 71 2.94 -0.81 8.17
N THR A 72 3.82 0.06 8.64
CA THR A 72 4.63 0.92 7.77
C THR A 72 6.03 0.36 7.61
N PHE A 73 6.47 0.17 6.37
CA PHE A 73 7.85 -0.19 6.05
C PHE A 73 8.60 1.03 5.48
N PRO A 74 9.66 1.50 6.17
CA PRO A 74 10.33 2.75 5.80
C PRO A 74 11.19 2.58 4.54
N THR A 75 11.23 3.64 3.73
CA THR A 75 12.19 3.77 2.63
C THR A 75 13.58 4.18 3.16
N THR A 76 14.57 4.19 2.28
CA THR A 76 15.93 4.68 2.56
C THR A 76 16.14 6.01 1.88
N LYS A 77 16.98 6.87 2.47
CA LYS A 77 17.39 8.15 1.85
C LYS A 77 17.86 8.00 0.41
N GLU A 78 18.61 6.95 0.08
CA GLU A 78 19.04 6.69 -1.30
C GLU A 78 17.86 6.58 -2.28
N ILE A 79 16.77 5.93 -1.87
CA ILE A 79 15.58 5.74 -2.70
C ILE A 79 14.75 7.03 -2.71
N GLU A 80 14.66 7.73 -1.56
CA GLU A 80 14.01 9.04 -1.47
C GLU A 80 14.67 10.08 -2.37
N ASP A 81 16.00 10.19 -2.35
CA ASP A 81 16.76 11.19 -3.10
C ASP A 81 16.62 11.01 -4.62
N ASN A 82 16.60 9.75 -5.06
CA ASN A 82 16.36 9.38 -6.47
C ASN A 82 14.94 9.76 -6.93
N PHE A 83 13.98 9.83 -6.01
CA PHE A 83 12.61 10.23 -6.33
C PHE A 83 12.40 11.74 -6.16
N SER A 84 12.97 12.34 -5.11
CA SER A 84 12.81 13.75 -4.73
C SER A 84 13.49 14.72 -5.69
N SER A 85 14.60 14.31 -6.29
CA SER A 85 15.30 15.11 -7.30
C SER A 85 14.54 15.25 -8.63
N GLU A 86 13.50 14.43 -8.84
CA GLU A 86 12.68 14.37 -10.05
C GLU A 86 11.22 14.87 -9.81
N ASN A 87 10.83 15.17 -8.57
CA ASN A 87 9.42 15.36 -8.21
C ASN A 87 8.96 16.83 -8.15
N ASP A 88 9.10 17.58 -9.25
CA ASP A 88 8.05 18.56 -9.54
C ASP A 88 6.87 17.73 -10.06
N ASN A 89 5.67 17.82 -9.48
CA ASN A 89 4.48 17.16 -10.04
C ASN A 89 4.19 17.60 -11.48
N ARG A 90 4.82 18.70 -11.93
CA ARG A 90 4.83 19.18 -13.30
C ARG A 90 5.98 18.61 -14.13
N MET A 91 6.91 17.83 -13.59
CA MET A 91 8.02 17.23 -14.33
C MET A 91 7.45 16.39 -15.48
N LEU A 92 6.53 15.46 -15.22
CA LEU A 92 5.88 14.66 -16.27
C LEU A 92 5.17 15.53 -17.33
N TRP A 93 4.62 16.67 -16.92
CA TRP A 93 3.93 17.61 -17.81
C TRP A 93 4.88 18.56 -18.56
N ASN A 94 6.06 18.82 -18.00
CA ASN A 94 7.11 19.71 -18.50
C ASN A 94 8.27 18.91 -19.12
N LEU A 95 8.14 17.58 -19.19
CA LEU A 95 9.20 16.70 -19.60
C LEU A 95 9.49 16.97 -21.07
N THR A 96 10.76 17.20 -21.37
CA THR A 96 11.18 17.38 -22.76
C THR A 96 10.87 16.10 -23.54
N SER A 97 10.60 16.22 -24.84
CA SER A 97 10.41 15.07 -25.73
C SER A 97 11.70 14.27 -25.99
N GLY A 98 12.77 14.57 -25.26
CA GLY A 98 14.06 13.89 -25.37
C GLY A 98 13.99 12.48 -24.80
N VAL A 99 14.24 11.49 -25.66
CA VAL A 99 14.20 10.06 -25.31
C VAL A 99 15.17 9.71 -24.16
N SER A 100 16.33 10.38 -24.09
CA SER A 100 17.32 10.13 -23.03
C SER A 100 16.84 10.54 -21.64
N ASP A 101 16.13 11.67 -21.55
CA ASP A 101 15.68 12.21 -20.26
C ASP A 101 14.48 11.40 -19.76
N GLN A 102 13.55 11.07 -20.65
CA GLN A 102 12.46 10.15 -20.40
C GLN A 102 12.96 8.77 -19.94
N TYR A 103 13.97 8.22 -20.62
CA TYR A 103 14.55 6.94 -20.27
C TYR A 103 15.17 6.97 -18.87
N LYS A 104 15.94 8.00 -18.53
CA LYS A 104 16.54 8.15 -17.19
C LYS A 104 15.50 8.11 -16.08
N ILE A 105 14.44 8.91 -16.20
CA ILE A 105 13.36 8.98 -15.21
C ILE A 105 12.67 7.62 -15.04
N ILE A 106 12.29 6.98 -16.14
CA ILE A 106 11.64 5.65 -16.08
C ILE A 106 12.59 4.63 -15.44
N THR A 107 13.87 4.64 -15.79
CA THR A 107 14.84 3.71 -15.19
C THR A 107 15.07 3.99 -13.72
N ASN A 108 15.14 5.25 -13.29
CA ASN A 108 15.30 5.63 -11.89
C ASN A 108 14.09 5.20 -11.06
N PHE A 109 12.87 5.41 -11.59
CA PHE A 109 11.65 4.93 -10.96
C PHE A 109 11.61 3.40 -10.81
N ILE A 110 11.88 2.67 -11.89
CA ILE A 110 11.89 1.19 -11.87
C ILE A 110 12.97 0.67 -10.92
N ASN A 111 14.18 1.24 -10.96
CA ASN A 111 15.28 0.84 -10.08
C ASN A 111 14.97 1.12 -8.61
N GLY A 112 14.37 2.29 -8.32
CA GLY A 112 13.91 2.64 -6.98
C GLY A 112 12.87 1.63 -6.48
N MET A 113 11.84 1.36 -7.28
CA MET A 113 10.81 0.38 -6.92
C MET A 113 11.42 -1.01 -6.69
N TYR A 114 12.29 -1.47 -7.58
CA TYR A 114 12.97 -2.75 -7.45
C TYR A 114 13.78 -2.84 -6.15
N LYS A 115 14.62 -1.84 -5.88
CA LYS A 115 15.42 -1.79 -4.64
C LYS A 115 14.52 -1.81 -3.41
N GLN A 116 13.44 -1.03 -3.40
CA GLN A 116 12.51 -1.00 -2.27
C GLN A 116 11.79 -2.33 -2.11
N SER A 117 11.33 -2.95 -3.19
CA SER A 117 10.70 -4.26 -3.17
C SER A 117 11.65 -5.34 -2.64
N VAL A 118 12.91 -5.37 -3.08
CA VAL A 118 13.91 -6.33 -2.57
C VAL A 118 14.12 -6.17 -1.06
N ARG A 119 14.11 -4.93 -0.55
CA ARG A 119 14.18 -4.67 0.90
C ARG A 119 12.97 -5.22 1.65
N VAL A 120 11.77 -5.09 1.09
CA VAL A 120 10.55 -5.66 1.68
C VAL A 120 10.57 -7.19 1.63
N PHE A 121 10.88 -7.77 0.47
CA PHE A 121 10.85 -9.22 0.26
C PHE A 121 11.88 -9.97 1.12
N ASN A 122 13.05 -9.37 1.38
CA ASN A 122 14.11 -9.99 2.14
C ASN A 122 14.12 -9.58 3.62
N ASN A 123 13.02 -9.05 4.15
CA ASN A 123 12.92 -8.67 5.56
C ASN A 123 12.16 -9.73 6.37
N ASP A 124 12.91 -10.60 7.04
CA ASP A 124 12.34 -11.70 7.84
C ASP A 124 11.53 -11.18 9.04
N GLU A 125 11.94 -10.08 9.66
CA GLU A 125 11.22 -9.47 10.79
C GLU A 125 9.81 -8.99 10.37
N LEU A 126 9.72 -8.31 9.23
CA LEU A 126 8.46 -7.88 8.63
C LEU A 126 7.60 -9.09 8.24
N ALA A 127 8.21 -10.13 7.70
CA ALA A 127 7.49 -11.36 7.34
C ALA A 127 6.87 -12.03 8.58
N GLU A 128 7.62 -12.13 9.68
CA GLU A 128 7.10 -12.65 10.94
C GLU A 128 6.03 -11.75 11.55
N GLN A 129 6.17 -10.43 11.43
CA GLN A 129 5.14 -9.48 11.86
C GLN A 129 3.84 -9.68 11.05
N ILE A 130 3.91 -9.75 9.72
CA ILE A 130 2.74 -9.92 8.84
C ILE A 130 2.04 -11.27 9.08
N LYS A 131 2.78 -12.34 9.39
CA LYS A 131 2.20 -13.66 9.69
C LYS A 131 1.32 -13.67 10.95
N GLN A 132 1.52 -12.72 11.86
CA GLN A 132 0.74 -12.60 13.10
C GLN A 132 -0.59 -11.87 12.91
N GLU A 133 -0.81 -11.26 11.75
CA GLU A 133 -2.03 -10.55 11.37
C GLU A 133 -3.16 -11.52 10.97
#